data_AF-A0A225DUC8-F1
#
_entry.id   AF-A0A225DUC8-F1
#
_cell.length_a   1.000
_cell.length_b   1.000
_cell.length_c   1.000
_cell.angle_alpha   90.00
_cell.angle_beta   90.00
_cell.angle_gamma   90.00
#
_symmetry.space_group_name_H-M   'P 1'
#
loop_
_entity.id
_entity.type
_entity.pdbx_description
1 polymer ?
#
loop_
_entity_poly.entity_id
_entity_poly.type
_entity_poly.pdbx_seq_one_letter_code
_entity_poly.pdbx_strand_id
1 'polypeptide(L)'
;MSSSHTTPSPCHWFSRLGGALDCRSGARLARLFVGAVVARGRRTVTGWIRAAGLSDQFRSCDTTVAAVGRRTDACATRLMNAVVKPLVTADESLTLALDDTPTERYGPQVPGAGVHHNPTPARPGRRTCTGTCGSSSGCS
;
A
#
# COMPACT_ATOMS: atom_id res chain seq x y z
N MET A 1 3.28 -7.50 44.90
CA MET A 1 2.46 -6.83 43.86
C MET A 1 3.11 -7.13 42.52
N SER A 2 2.62 -8.14 41.80
CA SER A 2 3.17 -8.49 40.48
C SER A 2 2.46 -7.67 39.42
N SER A 3 3.19 -6.76 38.79
CA SER A 3 2.71 -6.03 37.61
C SER A 3 2.57 -6.99 36.44
N SER A 4 1.32 -7.29 36.07
CA SER A 4 0.97 -7.96 34.83
C SER A 4 1.26 -7.02 33.66
N HIS A 5 2.50 -7.00 33.18
CA HIS A 5 2.78 -6.42 31.88
C HIS A 5 2.10 -7.31 30.83
N THR A 6 0.93 -6.89 30.36
CA THR A 6 0.37 -7.38 29.11
C THR A 6 1.40 -7.03 28.03
N THR A 7 2.22 -8.01 27.65
CA THR A 7 3.07 -7.87 26.46
C THR A 7 2.13 -7.50 25.31
N PRO A 8 2.36 -6.39 24.59
CA PRO A 8 1.49 -6.03 23.48
C PRO A 8 1.42 -7.23 22.55
N SER A 9 0.21 -7.69 22.25
CA SER A 9 -0.01 -8.81 21.32
C SER A 9 0.83 -8.54 20.07
N PRO A 10 1.80 -9.42 19.72
CA PRO A 10 2.65 -9.19 18.55
C PRO A 10 1.73 -8.92 17.37
N CYS A 11 1.91 -7.76 16.72
CA CYS A 11 0.97 -7.15 15.77
C CYS A 11 0.34 -8.20 14.86
N HIS A 12 -0.82 -8.74 15.27
CA HIS A 12 -1.43 -9.93 14.67
C HIS A 12 -1.80 -9.69 13.20
N TRP A 13 -1.96 -8.41 12.85
CA TRP A 13 -2.19 -7.90 11.51
C TRP A 13 -1.07 -8.21 10.52
N PHE A 14 0.20 -8.07 10.90
CA PHE A 14 1.31 -8.39 10.00
C PHE A 14 1.42 -9.90 9.76
N SER A 15 1.16 -10.72 10.76
CA SER A 15 1.12 -12.17 10.62
C SER A 15 -0.06 -12.62 9.74
N ARG A 16 -1.24 -12.00 9.90
CA ARG A 16 -2.42 -12.25 9.04
C ARG A 16 -2.17 -11.88 7.59
N LEU A 17 -1.56 -10.72 7.33
CA LEU A 17 -1.16 -10.29 5.98
C LEU A 17 -0.07 -11.19 5.40
N GLY A 18 0.92 -11.55 6.22
CA GLY A 18 2.02 -12.45 5.86
C GLY A 18 1.54 -13.83 5.43
N GLY A 19 0.38 -14.30 5.91
CA GLY A 19 -0.24 -15.54 5.46
C GLY A 19 -0.67 -15.55 3.97
N ALA A 20 -0.65 -14.41 3.28
CA ALA A 20 -0.79 -14.34 1.82
C ALA A 20 0.50 -14.60 1.05
N LEU A 21 1.64 -14.59 1.74
CA LEU A 21 2.97 -14.61 1.17
C LEU A 21 3.74 -15.82 1.69
N ASP A 22 4.91 -16.07 1.12
CA ASP A 22 5.86 -16.99 1.74
C ASP A 22 6.37 -16.42 3.08
N CYS A 23 6.83 -17.30 3.97
CA CYS A 23 7.25 -16.92 5.32
C CYS A 23 8.37 -15.86 5.34
N ARG A 24 9.30 -15.87 4.36
CA ARG A 24 10.40 -14.91 4.29
C ARG A 24 9.90 -13.53 3.85
N SER A 25 9.03 -13.49 2.85
CA SER A 25 8.40 -12.26 2.37
C SER A 25 7.46 -11.66 3.42
N GLY A 26 6.70 -12.49 4.14
CA GLY A 26 5.82 -12.04 5.22
C GLY A 26 6.58 -11.35 6.37
N ALA A 27 7.68 -11.96 6.84
CA ALA A 27 8.51 -11.34 7.88
C ALA A 27 9.16 -10.02 7.42
N ARG A 28 9.59 -9.94 6.16
CA ARG A 28 10.20 -8.73 5.60
C ARG A 28 9.18 -7.62 5.35
N LEU A 29 7.94 -7.97 4.98
CA LEU A 29 6.86 -7.01 4.78
C LEU A 29 6.58 -6.18 6.03
N ALA A 30 6.57 -6.80 7.21
CA ALA A 30 6.36 -6.09 8.47
C ALA A 30 7.41 -4.99 8.69
N ARG A 31 8.69 -5.28 8.44
CA ARG A 31 9.78 -4.30 8.57
C ARG A 31 9.68 -3.19 7.52
N LEU A 32 9.29 -3.53 6.29
CA LEU A 32 9.05 -2.55 5.24
C LEU A 32 7.90 -1.60 5.58
N PHE A 33 6.83 -2.08 6.22
CA PHE A 33 5.74 -1.21 6.69
C PHE A 33 6.20 -0.26 7.80
N VAL A 34 7.00 -0.73 8.76
CA VAL A 34 7.60 0.16 9.77
C VAL A 34 8.45 1.22 9.08
N GLY A 35 9.28 0.82 8.11
CA GLY A 35 10.03 1.75 7.27
C GLY A 35 9.14 2.75 6.52
N ALA A 36 7.99 2.32 6.01
CA ALA A 36 7.04 3.17 5.30
C ALA A 36 6.37 4.22 6.21
N VAL A 37 6.13 3.88 7.48
CA VAL A 37 5.55 4.79 8.48
C VAL A 37 6.57 5.81 8.97
N VAL A 38 7.83 5.38 9.17
CA VAL A 38 8.88 6.24 9.75
C VAL A 38 9.65 7.05 8.71
N ALA A 39 9.68 6.60 7.44
CA ALA A 39 10.35 7.31 6.36
C ALA A 39 9.80 8.74 6.18
N ARG A 40 10.71 9.71 6.10
CA ARG A 40 10.39 11.11 5.84
C ARG A 40 10.65 11.46 4.39
N GLY A 41 9.86 12.39 3.85
CA GLY A 41 10.01 12.87 2.46
C GLY A 41 9.22 12.03 1.45
N ARG A 42 9.82 11.76 0.28
CA ARG A 42 9.15 11.02 -0.80
C ARG A 42 8.88 9.58 -0.36
N ARG A 43 7.66 9.09 -0.61
CA ARG A 43 7.24 7.72 -0.28
C ARG A 43 7.79 6.70 -1.30
N THR A 44 9.09 6.47 -1.28
CA THR A 44 9.76 5.48 -2.15
C THR A 44 10.11 4.21 -1.38
N VAL A 45 10.09 3.07 -2.06
CA VAL A 45 10.54 1.78 -1.51
C VAL A 45 11.97 1.90 -0.96
N THR A 46 12.84 2.62 -1.67
CA THR A 46 14.22 2.89 -1.23
C THR A 46 14.28 3.67 0.09
N GLY A 47 13.38 4.64 0.29
CA GLY A 47 13.25 5.38 1.54
C GLY A 47 12.78 4.49 2.68
N TRP A 48 11.82 3.60 2.41
CA TRP A 48 11.31 2.64 3.40
C TRP A 48 12.40 1.65 3.83
N ILE A 49 13.17 1.13 2.88
CA ILE A 49 14.30 0.22 3.14
C ILE A 49 15.34 0.89 4.05
N ARG A 50 15.71 2.13 3.75
CA ARG A 50 16.68 2.90 4.57
C ARG A 50 16.13 3.18 5.96
N ALA A 51 14.89 3.62 6.08
CA ALA A 51 14.25 3.90 7.36
C ALA A 51 14.08 2.65 8.23
N ALA A 52 13.90 1.48 7.61
CA ALA A 52 13.83 0.19 8.29
C ALA A 52 15.21 -0.41 8.64
N GLY A 53 16.32 0.23 8.25
CA GLY A 53 17.67 -0.30 8.46
C GLY A 53 18.02 -1.53 7.61
N LEU A 54 17.37 -1.70 6.46
CA LEU A 54 17.51 -2.87 5.57
C LEU A 54 18.35 -2.60 4.32
N SER A 55 19.24 -1.59 4.38
CA SER A 55 20.01 -1.11 3.22
C SER A 55 20.88 -2.18 2.56
N ASP A 56 21.33 -3.18 3.32
CA ASP A 56 22.12 -4.33 2.87
C ASP A 56 21.28 -5.39 2.11
N GLN A 57 19.95 -5.33 2.24
CA GLN A 57 19.02 -6.34 1.74
C GLN A 57 18.12 -5.81 0.61
N PHE A 58 18.59 -4.82 -0.14
CA PHE A 58 17.80 -4.10 -1.15
C PHE A 58 17.11 -5.05 -2.15
N ARG A 59 17.86 -5.99 -2.74
CA ARG A 59 17.33 -6.97 -3.71
C ARG A 59 16.22 -7.84 -3.12
N SER A 60 16.40 -8.31 -1.88
CA SER A 60 15.41 -9.12 -1.19
C SER A 60 14.17 -8.31 -0.83
N CYS A 61 14.34 -7.03 -0.49
CA CYS A 61 13.22 -6.11 -0.25
C CYS A 61 12.41 -5.86 -1.53
N ASP A 62 13.06 -5.55 -2.65
CA ASP A 62 12.38 -5.37 -3.94
C ASP A 62 11.62 -6.63 -4.37
N THR A 63 12.24 -7.80 -4.19
CA THR A 63 11.60 -9.08 -4.49
C THR A 63 10.34 -9.29 -3.64
N THR A 64 10.40 -8.93 -2.35
CA THR A 64 9.24 -8.98 -1.45
C THR A 64 8.16 -7.98 -1.88
N VAL A 65 8.50 -6.74 -2.23
CA VAL A 65 7.53 -5.74 -2.73
C VAL A 65 6.86 -6.22 -4.02
N ALA A 66 7.63 -6.79 -4.94
CA ALA A 66 7.09 -7.36 -6.17
C ALA A 66 6.17 -8.56 -5.90
N ALA A 67 6.52 -9.43 -4.95
CA ALA A 67 5.69 -10.56 -4.55
C ALA A 67 4.37 -10.12 -3.91
N VAL A 68 4.40 -9.08 -3.09
CA VAL A 68 3.20 -8.44 -2.52
C VAL A 68 2.34 -7.86 -3.63
N GLY A 69 2.93 -7.09 -4.55
CA GLY A 69 2.23 -6.49 -5.69
C GLY A 69 1.49 -7.52 -6.56
N ARG A 70 2.11 -8.68 -6.81
CA ARG A 70 1.49 -9.80 -7.55
C ARG A 70 0.35 -10.49 -6.80
N ARG A 71 0.22 -10.27 -5.50
CA ARG A 71 -0.80 -10.88 -4.63
C ARG A 71 -1.67 -9.83 -3.94
N THR A 72 -1.81 -8.65 -4.55
CA THR A 72 -2.54 -7.52 -3.95
C THR A 72 -3.97 -7.91 -3.59
N ASP A 73 -4.70 -8.59 -4.47
CA ASP A 73 -6.09 -9.02 -4.21
C ASP A 73 -6.18 -10.00 -3.05
N ALA A 74 -5.26 -10.95 -2.97
CA ALA A 74 -5.21 -11.94 -1.89
C ALA A 74 -4.84 -11.30 -0.53
N CYS A 75 -4.00 -10.26 -0.55
CA CYS A 75 -3.67 -9.46 0.63
C CYS A 75 -4.87 -8.61 1.06
N ALA A 76 -5.51 -7.91 0.11
CA ALA A 76 -6.68 -7.07 0.34
C ALA A 76 -7.86 -7.88 0.89
N THR A 77 -8.13 -9.04 0.31
CA THR A 77 -9.20 -9.95 0.77
C THR A 77 -8.95 -10.45 2.19
N ARG A 78 -7.70 -10.81 2.53
CA ARG A 78 -7.36 -11.21 3.90
C ARG A 78 -7.50 -10.06 4.88
N LEU A 79 -7.05 -8.86 4.50
CA LEU A 79 -7.17 -7.67 5.33
C LEU A 79 -8.64 -7.32 5.58
N MET A 80 -9.44 -7.28 4.52
CA MET A 80 -10.88 -6.99 4.60
C MET A 80 -11.59 -8.01 5.47
N ASN A 81 -11.34 -9.31 5.30
CA ASN A 81 -11.90 -10.33 6.17
C ASN A 81 -11.46 -10.17 7.63
N ALA A 82 -10.20 -9.80 7.88
CA ALA A 82 -9.69 -9.63 9.24
C ALA A 82 -10.28 -8.42 9.97
N VAL A 83 -10.71 -7.39 9.24
CA VAL A 83 -11.36 -6.18 9.78
C VAL A 83 -12.88 -6.34 9.84
N VAL A 84 -13.52 -6.81 8.77
CA VAL A 84 -14.98 -6.84 8.65
C VAL A 84 -15.62 -7.94 9.49
N LYS A 85 -15.03 -9.15 9.53
CA LYS A 85 -15.60 -10.27 10.32
C LYS A 85 -15.87 -9.90 11.79
N PRO A 86 -14.92 -9.33 12.56
CA PRO A 86 -15.19 -8.99 13.95
C PRO A 86 -16.23 -7.86 14.10
N LEU A 87 -16.32 -6.94 13.12
CA LEU A 87 -17.31 -5.85 13.16
C LEU A 87 -18.73 -6.37 12.90
N VAL A 88 -18.91 -7.27 11.93
CA VAL A 88 -20.21 -7.89 11.63
C VAL A 88 -20.68 -8.81 12.76
N THR A 89 -19.77 -9.41 13.52
CA THR A 89 -20.16 -10.22 14.69
C THR A 89 -20.51 -9.38 15.92
N ALA A 90 -20.09 -8.11 15.96
CA ALA A 90 -20.31 -7.23 17.11
C ALA A 90 -21.60 -6.41 16.97
N ASP A 91 -21.99 -6.06 15.75
CA ASP A 91 -23.14 -5.20 15.46
C ASP A 91 -24.12 -5.87 14.47
N GLU A 92 -25.41 -5.60 14.61
CA GLU A 92 -26.46 -6.12 13.71
C GLU A 92 -26.45 -5.47 12.32
N SER A 93 -25.79 -4.31 12.16
CA SER A 93 -25.65 -3.61 10.88
C SER A 93 -24.32 -2.87 10.76
N LEU A 94 -23.74 -2.85 9.56
CA LEU A 94 -22.46 -2.20 9.27
C LEU A 94 -22.65 -1.17 8.16
N THR A 95 -22.27 0.09 8.42
CA THR A 95 -22.23 1.12 7.38
C THR A 95 -20.94 1.01 6.57
N LEU A 96 -21.05 0.77 5.27
CA LEU A 96 -19.93 0.74 4.32
C LEU A 96 -19.91 2.00 3.47
N ALA A 97 -18.91 2.86 3.65
CA ALA A 97 -18.65 3.99 2.77
C ALA A 97 -17.72 3.57 1.63
N LEU A 98 -18.16 3.79 0.38
CA LEU A 98 -17.37 3.56 -0.82
C LEU A 98 -17.03 4.92 -1.43
N ASP A 99 -15.74 5.17 -1.62
CA ASP A 99 -15.21 6.37 -2.27
C ASP A 99 -14.23 5.94 -3.35
N ASP A 100 -14.40 6.46 -4.56
CA ASP A 100 -13.45 6.26 -5.65
C ASP A 100 -12.57 7.51 -5.77
N THR A 101 -11.51 7.56 -4.95
CA THR A 101 -10.48 8.60 -5.09
C THR A 101 -9.50 8.22 -6.20
N PRO A 102 -9.47 8.95 -7.33
CA PRO A 102 -8.50 8.67 -8.38
C PRO A 102 -7.09 8.92 -7.88
N THR A 103 -6.25 7.89 -7.91
CA THR A 103 -4.82 8.04 -7.64
C THR A 103 -4.11 8.36 -8.95
N GLU A 104 -3.41 9.50 -8.99
CA GLU A 104 -2.59 9.85 -10.14
C GLU A 104 -1.45 8.83 -10.32
N ARG A 105 -1.40 8.18 -11.47
CA ARG A 105 -0.41 7.14 -11.79
C ARG A 105 0.24 7.45 -13.14
N TYR A 106 1.54 7.21 -13.20
CA TYR A 106 2.36 7.45 -14.39
C TYR A 106 3.21 6.22 -14.69
N GLY A 107 3.36 5.90 -15.98
CA GLY A 107 4.28 4.87 -16.45
C GLY A 107 3.65 3.84 -17.40
N PRO A 108 4.48 3.10 -18.15
CA PRO A 108 4.03 2.24 -19.24
C PRO A 108 3.11 1.09 -18.81
N GLN A 109 3.06 0.78 -17.52
CA GLN A 109 2.26 -0.31 -16.94
C GLN A 109 1.01 0.18 -16.20
N VAL A 110 0.57 1.43 -16.39
CA VAL A 110 -0.67 1.94 -15.81
C VAL A 110 -1.86 1.45 -16.63
N PRO A 111 -2.73 0.57 -16.09
CA PRO A 111 -3.94 0.15 -16.80
C PRO A 111 -4.87 1.35 -16.96
N GLY A 112 -5.49 1.51 -18.15
CA GLY A 112 -6.45 2.59 -18.39
C GLY A 112 -5.84 4.00 -18.43
N ALA A 113 -4.55 4.13 -18.75
CA ALA A 113 -3.93 5.44 -18.98
C ALA A 113 -4.74 6.25 -20.02
N GLY A 114 -5.24 7.42 -19.62
CA GLY A 114 -6.10 8.27 -20.45
C GLY A 114 -7.61 7.99 -20.40
N VAL A 115 -8.07 6.96 -19.69
CA VAL A 115 -9.51 6.59 -19.59
C VAL A 115 -10.21 7.25 -18.40
N HIS A 116 -9.46 7.61 -17.35
CA HIS A 116 -10.04 8.24 -16.16
C HIS A 116 -10.45 9.70 -16.45
N HIS A 117 -11.75 9.95 -16.50
CA HIS A 117 -12.29 11.30 -16.56
C HIS A 117 -12.16 11.96 -15.19
N ASN A 118 -11.51 13.13 -15.09
CA ASN A 118 -11.55 13.92 -13.87
C ASN A 118 -12.99 14.45 -13.68
N PRO A 119 -13.69 14.13 -12.57
CA PRO A 119 -15.05 14.63 -12.32
C PRO A 119 -15.06 16.13 -11.96
N THR A 120 -13.90 16.74 -11.72
CA THR A 120 -13.78 18.19 -11.52
C THR A 120 -13.61 18.86 -12.90
N PRO A 121 -14.56 19.71 -13.36
CA PRO A 121 -14.36 20.52 -14.55
C PRO A 121 -13.09 21.37 -14.39
N ALA A 122 -12.21 21.35 -15.38
CA ALA A 122 -10.97 22.10 -15.30
C ALA A 122 -11.27 23.61 -15.18
N ARG A 123 -10.80 24.24 -14.10
CA ARG A 123 -10.71 25.71 -14.02
C ARG A 123 -9.71 26.18 -15.10
N PRO A 124 -9.93 27.31 -15.80
CA PRO A 124 -8.98 27.78 -16.81
C PRO A 124 -7.57 27.89 -16.20
N GLY A 125 -6.60 27.20 -16.81
CA GLY A 125 -5.19 27.25 -16.41
C GLY A 125 -4.68 26.13 -15.49
N ARG A 126 -5.48 25.12 -15.11
CA ARG A 126 -4.96 23.90 -14.47
C ARG A 126 -5.01 22.72 -15.42
N ARG A 127 -3.85 22.04 -15.59
CA ARG A 127 -3.76 20.79 -16.34
C ARG A 127 -4.63 19.75 -15.64
N THR A 128 -5.55 19.14 -16.37
CA THR A 128 -6.19 17.90 -15.99
C THR A 128 -5.10 16.87 -15.71
N CYS A 129 -5.23 16.09 -14.63
CA CYS A 129 -4.42 14.90 -14.40
C CYS A 129 -4.83 13.83 -15.42
N THR A 130 -4.54 14.06 -16.70
CA THR A 130 -4.55 13.01 -17.71
C THR A 130 -3.22 12.29 -17.58
N GLY A 131 -3.28 11.03 -17.14
CA GLY A 131 -2.10 10.16 -17.16
C GLY A 131 -1.62 10.04 -18.61
N THR A 132 -0.60 10.80 -18.99
CA THR A 132 0.08 10.67 -20.27
C THR A 132 1.37 9.87 -20.06
N CYS A 133 1.46 8.76 -20.78
CA CYS A 133 2.66 7.93 -20.89
C CYS A 133 3.56 8.45 -22.01
N GLY A 134 4.84 8.67 -21.70
CA GLY A 134 5.94 8.33 -22.61
C GLY A 134 6.32 9.33 -23.71
N SER A 135 7.34 10.13 -23.40
CA SER A 135 8.51 10.47 -24.24
C SER A 135 8.37 11.20 -25.59
N SER A 136 9.16 12.27 -25.66
CA SER A 136 9.79 12.93 -26.81
C SER A 136 8.92 13.66 -27.83
N SER A 137 8.70 14.94 -27.54
CA SER A 137 9.06 16.01 -28.48
C SER A 137 9.22 17.31 -27.71
N GLY A 138 10.39 17.94 -27.83
CA GLY A 138 10.52 19.33 -27.43
C GLY A 138 9.63 20.20 -28.33
N CYS A 139 9.15 21.31 -27.78
CA CYS A 139 8.94 22.53 -28.52
C CYS A 139 8.91 23.69 -27.52
N SER A 140 9.64 24.73 -27.91
CA SER A 140 9.71 26.08 -27.40
C SER A 140 8.37 26.69 -27.00
#